data_AF-K9DHH7-F1
#
_entry.id   AF-K9DHH7-F1
#
_cell.length_a   1.000
_cell.length_b   1.000
_cell.length_c   1.000
_cell.angle_alpha   90.00
_cell.angle_beta   90.00
_cell.angle_gamma   90.00
#
_symmetry.space_group_name_H-M   'P 1'
#
loop_
_entity.id
_entity.type
_entity.pdbx_description
1 polymer ?
#
loop_
_entity_poly.entity_id
_entity_poly.type
_entity_poly.pdbx_seq_one_letter_code
_entity_poly.pdbx_strand_id
1 'polypeptide(L)' 'MKGTVVLHTEFYDPVVLKEGQSIYFDSSMGHAYLVAEGCDQVEMLTVMTSSEGDLDQSIIHAAHTQLRCLST' A
#
# COMPACT_ATOMS: atom_id res chain seq x y z
N MET A 1 -10.23 -2.22 -3.18
CA MET A 1 -9.67 -1.56 -1.98
C MET A 1 -10.82 -1.18 -1.08
N LYS A 2 -10.73 -1.53 0.21
CA LYS A 2 -11.78 -1.37 1.22
C LYS A 2 -11.19 -0.78 2.51
N GLY A 3 -11.99 -0.03 3.26
CA GLY A 3 -11.58 0.64 4.50
C GLY A 3 -10.91 2.01 4.28
N THR A 4 -10.42 2.60 5.37
CA THR A 4 -9.77 3.92 5.38
C THR A 4 -8.36 3.82 5.97
N VAL A 5 -7.36 4.36 5.27
CA VAL A 5 -5.95 4.37 5.69
C VAL A 5 -5.47 5.80 5.94
N VAL A 6 -4.58 5.95 6.91
CA VAL A 6 -3.80 7.17 7.15
C VAL A 6 -2.36 6.92 6.68
N LEU A 7 -1.94 7.66 5.65
CA LEU A 7 -0.57 7.65 5.15
C LEU A 7 0.23 8.73 5.89
N HIS A 8 1.28 8.31 6.60
CA HIS A 8 2.30 9.19 7.13
C HIS A 8 3.51 9.19 6.19
N THR A 9 4.05 10.37 5.92
CA THR A 9 5.30 10.54 5.17
C THR A 9 6.23 11.45 5.95
N GLU A 10 7.53 11.36 5.69
CA GLU A 10 8.56 12.12 6.42
C GLU A 10 8.38 13.64 6.29
N PHE A 11 7.96 14.12 5.12
CA PHE A 11 7.97 15.56 4.81
C PHE A 11 6.58 16.19 4.67
N TYR A 12 5.51 15.40 4.61
CA TYR A 12 4.14 15.90 4.47
C TYR A 12 3.26 15.49 5.64
N ASP A 13 2.26 16.33 5.91
CA ASP A 13 1.22 16.05 6.89
C ASP A 13 0.49 14.73 6.55
N PRO A 14 -0.03 14.01 7.56
CA PRO A 14 -0.73 12.75 7.33
C PRO A 14 -1.94 12.91 6.41
N VAL A 15 -2.09 11.99 5.46
CA VAL A 15 -3.18 11.99 4.49
C VAL A 15 -4.14 10.83 4.76
N VAL A 16 -5.42 11.15 4.93
CA VAL A 16 -6.50 10.16 5.08
C VAL A 16 -7.03 9.79 3.70
N LEU A 17 -6.94 8.52 3.32
CA LEU A 17 -7.50 7.98 2.08
C LEU A 17 -8.69 7.08 2.39
N LYS A 18 -9.84 7.45 1.86
CA LYS A 18 -11.09 6.67 1.90
C LYS A 18 -11.20 5.79 0.67
N GLU A 19 -12.19 4.89 0.69
CA GLU A 19 -12.50 4.04 -0.46
C GLU A 19 -12.67 4.84 -1.77
N GLY A 20 -12.05 4.36 -2.83
CA GLY A 20 -12.04 5.01 -4.15
C GLY A 20 -11.02 6.14 -4.30
N GLN A 21 -10.31 6.54 -3.23
CA GLN A 21 -9.25 7.54 -3.30
C GLN A 21 -7.87 6.89 -3.51
N SER A 22 -6.98 7.63 -4.17
CA SER A 22 -5.60 7.25 -4.39
C SER A 22 -4.69 8.46 -4.26
N ILE A 23 -3.40 8.20 -3.99
CA ILE A 23 -2.36 9.23 -3.94
C ILE A 23 -1.10 8.69 -4.61
N TYR A 24 -0.35 9.60 -5.24
CA TYR A 24 1.00 9.35 -5.73
C TYR A 24 1.97 10.16 -4.88
N PHE A 25 3.01 9.51 -4.37
CA PHE A 25 4.05 10.13 -3.55
C PHE A 25 5.41 9.47 -3.84
N ASP A 26 6.48 10.11 -3.40
CA ASP A 26 7.82 9.56 -3.49
C ASP A 26 8.00 8.45 -2.45
N SER A 27 8.03 7.19 -2.91
CA SER A 27 8.17 6.02 -2.04
C SER A 27 9.56 5.86 -1.42
N SER A 28 10.54 6.69 -1.80
CA SER A 28 11.87 6.70 -1.17
C SER A 28 11.88 7.44 0.18
N MET A 29 10.88 8.30 0.43
CA MET A 29 10.70 8.98 1.71
C MET A 29 10.36 7.97 2.80
N GLY A 30 10.74 8.25 4.07
CA GLY A 30 10.19 7.47 5.18
C GLY A 30 8.65 7.54 5.19
N HIS A 31 7.99 6.39 5.21
CA HIS A 31 6.52 6.34 5.17
C HIS A 31 5.93 5.15 5.95
N ALA A 32 4.70 5.32 6.42
CA ALA A 32 3.95 4.28 7.13
C ALA A 32 2.44 4.37 6.83
N TYR A 33 1.79 3.21 6.76
CA TYR A 33 0.35 3.07 6.56
C TYR A 33 -0.30 2.62 7.87
N LEU A 34 -1.28 3.37 8.36
CA LEU A 34 -2.02 3.05 9.57
C LEU A 34 -3.50 2.89 9.26
N VAL A 35 -4.15 1.91 9.88
CA VAL A 35 -5.60 1.79 9.84
C VAL A 35 -6.21 3.01 10.52
N ALA A 36 -7.19 3.65 9.88
CA ALA A 36 -7.86 4.82 10.47
C ALA A 36 -8.66 4.43 11.73
N GLU A 37 -8.86 5.41 12.61
CA GLU A 37 -9.65 5.20 13.83
C GLU A 37 -11.05 4.65 13.51
N GLY A 38 -11.49 3.66 14.31
CA GLY A 38 -12.79 3.00 14.12
C GLY A 38 -12.83 1.98 12.97
N CYS A 39 -11.69 1.69 12.32
CA CYS A 39 -11.55 0.57 11.40
C CYS A 39 -10.71 -0.54 12.04
N ASP A 40 -11.11 -1.79 11.87
CA ASP A 40 -10.33 -2.94 12.35
C ASP A 40 -9.26 -3.38 11.35
N GLN A 41 -9.56 -3.23 10.05
CA GLN A 41 -8.72 -3.68 8.95
C GLN A 41 -8.92 -2.80 7.70
N VAL A 42 -7.87 -2.75 6.86
CA VAL A 42 -7.90 -2.10 5.55
C VAL A 42 -7.35 -3.06 4.49
N GLU A 43 -7.93 -3.01 3.29
CA GLU A 43 -7.42 -3.66 2.09
C GLU A 43 -7.01 -2.59 1.07
N MET A 44 -5.71 -2.42 0.84
CA MET A 44 -5.16 -1.44 -0.09
C MET A 44 -4.12 -2.06 -1.04
N LEU A 45 -3.96 -1.47 -2.22
CA LEU A 45 -2.90 -1.76 -3.17
C LEU A 45 -1.91 -0.60 -3.20
N THR A 46 -0.63 -0.90 -2.98
CA THR A 46 0.48 0.03 -3.20
C THR A 46 1.34 -0.51 -4.32
N VAL A 47 1.68 0.37 -5.27
CA VAL A 47 2.66 0.08 -6.32
C VAL A 47 3.78 1.08 -6.15
N MET A 48 5.00 0.59 -6.02
CA MET A 48 6.20 1.40 -5.88
C MET A 48 7.29 0.83 -6.78
N THR A 49 8.04 1.73 -7.40
CA THR A 49 9.19 1.39 -8.25
C THR A 49 10.45 1.77 -7.49
N SER A 50 11.32 0.82 -7.21
CA SER A 50 12.67 1.09 -6.74
C SER A 50 13.56 1.59 -7.88
N SER A 51 14.63 2.33 -7.57
CA SER A 51 15.63 2.68 -8.58
C SER A 51 16.70 1.61 -8.81
N GLU A 52 16.64 0.46 -8.13
CA GLU A 52 17.60 -0.63 -8.35
C GLU A 52 17.20 -1.45 -9.58
N GLY A 53 18.11 -1.53 -10.56
CA GLY A 53 17.93 -2.15 -11.87
C GLY A 53 17.70 -3.67 -11.88
N ASP A 54 17.41 -4.27 -10.71
CA ASP A 54 17.13 -5.71 -10.53
C ASP A 54 15.75 -5.98 -9.88
N LEU A 55 14.86 -4.97 -9.76
CA LEU A 55 13.45 -5.22 -9.39
C LEU A 55 12.59 -5.74 -10.56
N ASP A 56 13.23 -6.39 -11.51
CA ASP A 56 12.56 -7.06 -12.63
C ASP A 56 12.12 -8.48 -12.18
N GLN A 57 10.89 -8.86 -12.49
CA GLN A 57 10.28 -10.20 -12.36
C GLN A 57 9.70 -10.65 -11.01
N SER A 58 10.28 -10.34 -9.84
CA SER A 58 9.77 -10.95 -8.57
C SER A 58 8.48 -10.30 -8.04
N ILE A 59 8.34 -8.98 -8.18
CA ILE A 59 7.21 -8.21 -7.63
C ILE A 59 5.90 -8.50 -8.40
N ILE A 60 5.97 -8.66 -9.72
CA ILE A 60 4.80 -9.04 -10.53
C ILE A 60 4.33 -10.46 -10.19
N HIS A 61 5.25 -11.38 -9.86
CA HIS A 61 4.90 -12.76 -9.49
C HIS A 61 4.30 -12.88 -8.09
N ALA A 62 4.78 -12.11 -7.12
CA ALA A 62 4.27 -12.12 -5.74
C ALA A 62 2.84 -11.57 -5.65
N ALA A 63 2.51 -10.52 -6.43
CA ALA A 63 1.17 -9.95 -6.50
C ALA A 63 0.12 -10.93 -7.07
N HIS A 64 0.54 -11.89 -7.91
CA HIS A 64 -0.34 -12.92 -8.47
C HIS A 64 -0.50 -14.17 -7.57
N THR A 65 0.42 -14.43 -6.64
CA THR A 65 0.51 -15.73 -5.95
C THR A 65 -0.37 -15.82 -4.68
N GLN A 66 -0.80 -14.71 -4.09
CA GLN A 66 -1.64 -14.74 -2.87
C GLN A 66 -3.16 -14.80 -3.10
N LEU A 67 -3.64 -14.98 -4.34
CA LEU A 67 -5.07 -15.04 -4.68
C LEU A 67 -5.69 -16.45 -4.68
N ARG A 68 -5.06 -17.46 -4.06
CA ARG A 68 -5.71 -18.78 -3.85
C ARG A 68 -5.76 -19.13 -2.37
N CYS A 69 -6.92 -18.86 -1.77
CA CYS A 69 -7.44 -19.67 -0.67
C CYS A 69 -7.35 -21.15 -1.07
N LEU A 70 -6.63 -21.95 -0.29
CA LEU A 70 -7.01 -23.35 -0.10
C LEU A 70 -7.52 -23.50 1.33
N SER A 71 -8.84 -23.51 1.37
CA SER A 71 -9.76 -24.13 2.31
C SER A 71 -9.13 -25.10 3.33
N THR A 72 -9.37 -24.84 4.61
CA THR A 72 -9.81 -25.88 5.54
C THR A 72 -11.03 -25.38 6.30
#